data_AF-A0A2E5E9G3-F1
#
_entry.id   AF-A0A2E5E9G3-F1
#
_cell.length_a   1.000
_cell.length_b   1.000
_cell.length_c   1.000
_cell.angle_alpha   90.00
_cell.angle_beta   90.00
_cell.angle_gamma   90.00
#
_symmetry.space_group_name_H-M   'P 1'
#
loop_
_entity.id
_entity.type
_entity.pdbx_description
1 polymer ?
#
loop_
_entity_poly.entity_id
_entity_poly.type
_entity_poly.pdbx_seq_one_letter_code
_entity_poly.pdbx_strand_id
1 'polypeptide(L)'
;MTAWKSMAFLALALPAGTALGHGSMGYPISRTYSAYLEGPESPISDAVQDAVACGGSQPLYDWHEVANFFPGTPEYQREIPYELYIPNGRLASGNNDKYACYDAARNDWPATQMTSGPTQLTWAATVVHNPSIFKVWVTTNDWDATTPLNWDQMEELEVGEVQLIGNEYKFEVDFPERTGRHVVYCIWQRLDPAGEGFYSASDVIFGEGGDENENDDDNDNDNGNDEGNEEDDNQGGTDPQGPDSASITLVDQWDGSWQGRITVDNSYGDLAMLSWELSWEGGPDFVSLWDGTLSQEQGRTVVRDAGWNAYIPAGESKTFGFIANGEWAPVFSNVELNGYSINMDGVDNNDDDVNESEPCNGDLNSDGIVDVLDLLSIIDVWNSVDPGNPADLDNDGVVAVGDVMIALESWGPCP
;
A
#
# COMPACT_ATOMS: atom_id res chain seq x y z
N MET A 1 -65.91 -5.00 -40.43
CA MET A 1 -65.13 -5.10 -39.18
C MET A 1 -63.77 -5.62 -39.56
N THR A 2 -62.79 -4.73 -39.72
CA THR A 2 -61.41 -5.06 -40.06
C THR A 2 -60.55 -4.29 -39.06
N ALA A 3 -59.83 -5.04 -38.22
CA ALA A 3 -59.03 -4.51 -37.13
C ALA A 3 -57.64 -4.13 -37.66
N TRP A 4 -57.24 -2.87 -37.48
CA TRP A 4 -55.84 -2.46 -37.55
C TRP A 4 -55.32 -2.44 -36.12
N LYS A 5 -54.39 -3.35 -35.79
CA LYS A 5 -53.61 -3.28 -34.55
C LYS A 5 -52.38 -2.43 -34.82
N SER A 6 -52.30 -1.26 -34.19
CA SER A 6 -51.08 -0.48 -34.10
C SER A 6 -50.10 -1.20 -33.18
N MET A 7 -48.96 -1.64 -33.70
CA MET A 7 -47.81 -2.06 -32.90
C MET A 7 -47.08 -0.79 -32.42
N ALA A 8 -47.09 -0.57 -31.10
CA ALA A 8 -46.17 0.37 -30.49
C ALA A 8 -44.81 -0.32 -30.31
N PHE A 9 -43.78 0.18 -30.99
CA PHE A 9 -42.41 -0.18 -30.70
C PHE A 9 -42.01 0.49 -29.38
N LEU A 10 -41.88 -0.29 -28.32
CA LEU A 10 -41.20 0.14 -27.10
C LEU A 10 -39.70 0.03 -27.38
N ALA A 11 -39.06 1.17 -27.68
CA ALA A 11 -37.60 1.24 -27.74
C ALA A 11 -37.08 1.03 -26.31
N LEU A 12 -36.53 -0.15 -26.06
CA LEU A 12 -35.79 -0.44 -24.84
C LEU A 12 -34.46 0.32 -24.93
N ALA A 13 -34.40 1.51 -24.34
CA ALA A 13 -33.13 2.17 -24.08
C ALA A 13 -32.43 1.35 -22.99
N LEU A 14 -31.51 0.48 -23.40
CA LEU A 14 -30.54 -0.09 -22.49
C LEU A 14 -29.66 1.07 -22.00
N PRO A 15 -29.52 1.31 -20.69
CA PRO A 15 -28.41 2.13 -20.24
C PRO A 15 -27.14 1.37 -20.65
N ALA A 16 -26.35 1.95 -21.54
CA ALA A 16 -24.95 1.59 -21.64
C ALA A 16 -24.35 1.97 -20.29
N GLY A 17 -24.23 1.01 -19.39
CA GLY A 17 -23.39 1.18 -18.21
C GLY A 17 -21.99 1.44 -18.74
N THR A 18 -21.50 2.66 -18.61
CA THR A 18 -20.07 2.92 -18.66
C THR A 18 -19.48 2.11 -17.53
N ALA A 19 -18.85 0.99 -17.87
CA ALA A 19 -17.92 0.34 -16.96
C ALA A 19 -16.78 1.34 -16.78
N LEU A 20 -16.89 2.18 -15.75
CA LEU A 20 -15.85 3.13 -15.40
C LEU A 20 -14.67 2.32 -14.87
N GLY A 21 -13.56 2.39 -15.60
CA GLY A 21 -12.27 1.99 -15.07
C GLY A 21 -11.73 3.08 -14.21
N HIS A 22 -10.97 2.71 -13.20
CA HIS A 22 -10.53 3.66 -12.20
C HIS A 22 -9.31 3.08 -11.49
N GLY A 23 -8.31 3.92 -11.29
CA GLY A 23 -7.08 3.57 -10.60
C GLY A 23 -6.02 4.65 -10.75
N SER A 24 -4.91 4.45 -10.06
CA SER A 24 -3.73 5.30 -10.15
C SER A 24 -2.49 4.50 -9.73
N MET A 25 -1.31 5.11 -9.82
CA MET A 25 -0.11 4.46 -9.28
C MET A 25 -0.23 4.29 -7.77
N GLY A 26 -0.05 3.04 -7.31
CA GLY A 26 0.10 2.68 -5.90
C GLY A 26 1.56 2.73 -5.45
N TYR A 27 2.49 2.32 -6.31
CA TYR A 27 3.94 2.44 -6.06
C TYR A 27 4.75 2.75 -7.34
N PRO A 28 5.57 3.82 -7.36
CA PRO A 28 5.56 4.91 -6.36
C PRO A 28 4.19 5.60 -6.37
N ILE A 29 3.72 6.02 -5.20
CA ILE A 29 2.36 6.54 -5.04
C ILE A 29 2.15 7.78 -5.91
N SER A 30 0.98 7.88 -6.54
CA SER A 30 0.65 9.05 -7.35
C SER A 30 0.39 10.29 -6.52
N ARG A 31 0.62 11.47 -7.11
CA ARG A 31 0.37 12.79 -6.52
C ARG A 31 -1.08 12.95 -6.08
N THR A 32 -2.05 12.54 -6.90
CA THR A 32 -3.48 12.66 -6.55
C THR A 32 -3.89 11.64 -5.50
N TYR A 33 -3.30 10.43 -5.50
CA TYR A 33 -3.60 9.42 -4.50
C TYR A 33 -2.98 9.79 -3.15
N SER A 34 -1.70 10.17 -3.12
CA SER A 34 -1.02 10.70 -1.92
C SER A 34 -1.77 11.90 -1.33
N ALA A 35 -2.19 12.85 -2.17
CA ALA A 35 -2.97 14.00 -1.74
C ALA A 35 -4.34 13.62 -1.17
N TYR A 36 -5.01 12.60 -1.71
CA TYR A 36 -6.22 12.06 -1.14
C TYR A 36 -5.97 11.47 0.26
N LEU A 37 -4.85 10.75 0.44
CA LEU A 37 -4.49 10.13 1.72
C LEU A 37 -4.13 11.15 2.81
N GLU A 38 -3.65 12.35 2.45
CA GLU A 38 -3.48 13.44 3.42
C GLU A 38 -4.82 13.94 4.03
N GLY A 39 -5.94 13.69 3.34
CA GLY A 39 -7.27 14.14 3.74
C GLY A 39 -7.74 15.35 2.91
N PRO A 40 -8.71 15.20 1.99
CA PRO A 40 -9.09 16.25 1.04
C PRO A 40 -9.61 17.55 1.66
N GLU A 41 -10.23 17.46 2.84
CA GLU A 41 -10.83 18.60 3.54
C GLU A 41 -9.86 19.30 4.51
N SER A 42 -8.73 18.66 4.82
CA SER A 42 -7.72 19.19 5.75
C SER A 42 -6.34 18.59 5.43
N PRO A 43 -5.80 18.87 4.23
CA PRO A 43 -4.53 18.31 3.80
C PRO A 43 -3.36 18.85 4.61
N ILE A 44 -2.26 18.10 4.62
CA ILE A 44 -1.12 18.32 5.51
C ILE A 44 -0.04 19.14 4.80
N SER A 45 0.36 18.74 3.60
CA SER A 45 1.44 19.40 2.87
C SER A 45 0.96 20.72 2.25
N ASP A 46 1.86 21.71 2.23
CA ASP A 46 1.59 23.00 1.59
C ASP A 46 1.21 22.82 0.12
N ALA A 47 1.76 21.79 -0.53
CA ALA A 47 1.46 21.46 -1.91
C ALA A 47 0.03 21.03 -2.15
N VAL A 48 -0.48 20.14 -1.31
CA VAL A 48 -1.86 19.69 -1.42
C VAL A 48 -2.82 20.77 -0.94
N GLN A 49 -2.47 21.53 0.11
CA GLN A 49 -3.25 22.68 0.57
C GLN A 49 -3.46 23.70 -0.56
N ASP A 50 -2.40 24.08 -1.28
CA ASP A 50 -2.50 25.02 -2.41
C ASP A 50 -3.33 24.47 -3.57
N ALA A 51 -3.18 23.18 -3.88
CA ALA A 51 -3.93 22.53 -4.95
C ALA A 51 -5.42 22.45 -4.63
N VAL A 52 -5.78 22.12 -3.39
CA VAL A 52 -7.16 22.13 -2.89
C VAL A 52 -7.71 23.56 -2.84
N ALA A 53 -6.93 24.55 -2.41
CA ALA A 53 -7.34 25.96 -2.44
C ALA A 53 -7.61 26.46 -3.87
N CYS A 54 -6.89 25.94 -4.85
CA CYS A 54 -7.03 26.27 -6.27
C CYS A 54 -8.22 25.55 -6.92
N GLY A 55 -8.37 24.24 -6.71
CA GLY A 55 -9.28 23.36 -7.47
C GLY A 55 -10.45 22.78 -6.69
N GLY A 56 -10.49 22.98 -5.37
CA GLY A 56 -11.41 22.30 -4.46
C GLY A 56 -10.93 20.90 -4.07
N SER A 57 -11.65 20.26 -3.15
CA SER A 57 -11.34 18.91 -2.63
C SER A 57 -11.87 17.78 -3.51
N GLN A 58 -12.89 18.02 -4.35
CA GLN A 58 -13.53 17.00 -5.20
C GLN A 58 -12.55 16.19 -6.08
N PRO A 59 -11.52 16.79 -6.72
CA PRO A 59 -10.56 16.02 -7.50
C PRO A 59 -9.86 14.91 -6.69
N LEU A 60 -9.66 15.10 -5.38
CA LEU A 60 -9.03 14.09 -4.53
C LEU A 60 -9.97 12.94 -4.21
N TYR A 61 -11.27 13.15 -4.04
CA TYR A 61 -12.22 12.03 -3.91
C TYR A 61 -12.27 11.16 -5.17
N ASP A 62 -11.96 11.78 -6.30
CA ASP A 62 -11.91 11.14 -7.61
C ASP A 62 -10.46 10.90 -8.05
N TRP A 63 -9.54 10.68 -7.11
CA TRP A 63 -8.09 10.50 -7.37
C TRP A 63 -7.79 9.41 -8.42
N HIS A 64 -8.70 8.45 -8.56
CA HIS A 64 -8.66 7.29 -9.45
C HIS A 64 -9.25 7.56 -10.85
N GLU A 65 -9.65 8.80 -11.15
CA GLU A 65 -10.32 9.20 -12.41
C GLU A 65 -9.59 10.36 -13.12
N VAL A 66 -8.26 10.44 -12.99
CA VAL A 66 -7.46 11.31 -13.87
C VAL A 66 -7.44 10.67 -15.25
N ALA A 67 -8.49 10.95 -16.03
CA ALA A 67 -8.80 10.24 -17.26
C ALA A 67 -9.01 11.17 -18.48
N ASN A 68 -8.80 10.59 -19.66
CA ASN A 68 -8.96 11.21 -20.97
C ASN A 68 -9.21 10.11 -22.00
N PHE A 69 -9.90 10.43 -23.09
CA PHE A 69 -10.48 9.43 -23.99
C PHE A 69 -9.90 9.52 -25.40
N PHE A 70 -9.47 8.36 -25.90
CA PHE A 70 -8.96 8.16 -27.26
C PHE A 70 -9.78 7.09 -28.01
N PRO A 71 -11.05 7.38 -28.37
CA PRO A 71 -11.89 6.43 -29.08
C PRO A 71 -11.24 6.00 -30.39
N GLY A 72 -11.12 4.69 -30.61
CA GLY A 72 -10.38 4.19 -31.75
C GLY A 72 -10.25 2.68 -31.77
N THR A 73 -9.30 2.20 -32.57
CA THR A 73 -8.94 0.79 -32.61
C THR A 73 -7.82 0.49 -31.60
N PRO A 74 -7.69 -0.76 -31.13
CA PRO A 74 -6.57 -1.18 -30.29
C PRO A 74 -5.18 -0.92 -30.91
N GLU A 75 -5.06 -0.88 -32.24
CA GLU A 75 -3.79 -0.56 -32.92
C GLU A 75 -3.44 0.91 -32.76
N TYR A 76 -4.43 1.81 -32.89
CA TYR A 76 -4.22 3.22 -32.62
C TYR A 76 -3.90 3.47 -31.14
N GLN A 77 -4.62 2.81 -30.23
CA GLN A 77 -4.47 3.01 -28.78
C GLN A 77 -3.12 2.55 -28.23
N ARG A 78 -2.42 1.64 -28.91
CA ARG A 78 -1.05 1.27 -28.55
C ARG A 78 -0.01 2.34 -28.90
N GLU A 79 -0.32 3.18 -29.89
CA GLU A 79 0.61 4.12 -30.52
C GLU A 79 0.10 5.57 -30.46
N ILE A 80 -0.67 5.91 -29.41
CA ILE A 80 -1.21 7.27 -29.24
C ILE A 80 -0.02 8.25 -29.11
N PRO A 81 0.02 9.32 -29.94
CA PRO A 81 0.96 10.42 -29.76
C PRO A 81 0.44 11.36 -28.67
N TYR A 82 0.60 10.96 -27.41
CA TYR A 82 0.02 11.66 -26.25
C TYR A 82 0.40 13.14 -26.20
N GLU A 83 1.60 13.50 -26.67
CA GLU A 83 2.11 14.87 -26.75
C GLU A 83 1.26 15.82 -27.61
N LEU A 84 0.47 15.28 -28.54
CA LEU A 84 -0.46 16.08 -29.36
C LEU A 84 -1.77 16.41 -28.64
N TYR A 85 -2.11 15.66 -27.59
CA TYR A 85 -3.41 15.74 -26.90
C TYR A 85 -3.29 16.22 -25.46
N ILE A 86 -2.13 16.00 -24.84
CA ILE A 86 -1.78 16.42 -23.50
C ILE A 86 -0.65 17.43 -23.65
N PRO A 87 -0.95 18.74 -23.66
CA PRO A 87 0.10 19.74 -23.86
C PRO A 87 1.03 19.83 -22.66
N ASN A 88 2.22 20.41 -22.85
CA ASN A 88 3.15 20.69 -21.76
C ASN A 88 2.47 21.48 -20.63
N GLY A 89 2.80 21.12 -19.39
CA GLY A 89 2.18 21.65 -18.17
C GLY A 89 0.80 21.08 -17.88
N ARG A 90 0.39 19.98 -18.55
CA ARG A 90 -0.91 19.30 -18.35
C ARG A 90 -0.79 17.79 -18.17
N LEU A 91 0.42 17.29 -17.91
CA LEU A 91 0.69 15.86 -17.79
C LEU A 91 0.05 15.31 -16.51
N ALA A 92 0.28 15.95 -15.36
CA ALA A 92 -0.25 15.47 -14.08
C ALA A 92 -1.79 15.47 -14.04
N SER A 93 -2.44 16.39 -14.77
CA SER A 93 -3.90 16.41 -14.93
C SER A 93 -4.45 15.52 -16.05
N GLY A 94 -3.61 14.89 -16.87
CA GLY A 94 -4.07 14.19 -18.08
C GLY A 94 -4.81 15.11 -19.07
N ASN A 95 -4.51 16.42 -19.02
CA ASN A 95 -5.24 17.50 -19.68
C ASN A 95 -6.74 17.60 -19.30
N ASN A 96 -7.08 17.18 -18.09
CA ASN A 96 -8.42 17.31 -17.53
C ASN A 96 -8.48 18.53 -16.58
N ASP A 97 -9.35 19.50 -16.91
CA ASP A 97 -9.49 20.75 -16.16
C ASP A 97 -9.83 20.55 -14.67
N LYS A 98 -10.49 19.45 -14.31
CA LYS A 98 -10.77 19.08 -12.91
C LYS A 98 -9.50 18.95 -12.08
N TYR A 99 -8.40 18.49 -12.69
CA TYR A 99 -7.13 18.23 -12.01
C TYR A 99 -6.07 19.30 -12.33
N ALA A 100 -6.45 20.41 -12.96
CA ALA A 100 -5.51 21.45 -13.42
C ALA A 100 -4.56 21.98 -12.34
N CYS A 101 -5.02 22.09 -11.10
CA CYS A 101 -4.22 22.61 -10.00
C CYS A 101 -3.10 21.64 -9.55
N TYR A 102 -3.22 20.35 -9.90
CA TYR A 102 -2.19 19.34 -9.65
C TYR A 102 -1.06 19.40 -10.68
N ASP A 103 -1.17 20.24 -11.72
CA ASP A 103 -0.08 20.53 -12.67
C ASP A 103 0.93 21.57 -12.12
N ALA A 104 0.73 22.08 -10.90
CA ALA A 104 1.59 23.11 -10.33
C ALA A 104 3.07 22.67 -10.29
N ALA A 105 3.95 23.52 -10.81
CA ALA A 105 5.39 23.31 -10.82
C ALA A 105 5.99 23.79 -9.51
N ARG A 106 6.40 22.85 -8.67
CA ARG A 106 6.85 23.06 -7.30
C ARG A 106 7.66 21.85 -6.84
N ASN A 107 8.60 22.09 -5.93
CA ASN A 107 9.61 21.13 -5.48
C ASN A 107 9.30 20.49 -4.12
N ASP A 108 8.08 20.69 -3.60
CA ASP A 108 7.63 20.27 -2.28
C ASP A 108 6.34 19.41 -2.34
N TRP A 109 6.02 18.86 -3.52
CA TRP A 109 5.05 17.77 -3.60
C TRP A 109 5.54 16.57 -2.75
N PRO A 110 4.65 15.89 -1.99
CA PRO A 110 4.99 14.65 -1.31
C PRO A 110 5.59 13.64 -2.28
N ALA A 111 6.72 13.02 -1.92
CA ALA A 111 7.49 12.18 -2.85
C ALA A 111 7.92 10.86 -2.23
N THR A 112 7.99 9.82 -3.06
CA THR A 112 8.51 8.50 -2.69
C THR A 112 10.03 8.46 -2.84
N GLN A 113 10.74 7.98 -1.82
CA GLN A 113 12.18 7.71 -1.93
C GLN A 113 12.40 6.50 -2.85
N MET A 114 13.33 6.61 -3.79
CA MET A 114 13.64 5.56 -4.76
C MET A 114 15.14 5.45 -5.02
N THR A 115 15.54 4.31 -5.56
CA THR A 115 16.86 4.08 -6.14
C THR A 115 16.73 3.87 -7.65
N SER A 116 17.79 4.18 -8.38
CA SER A 116 17.86 3.89 -9.82
C SER A 116 18.02 2.37 -10.03
N GLY A 117 17.64 1.88 -11.21
CA GLY A 117 17.70 0.46 -11.58
C GLY A 117 16.35 -0.24 -11.61
N PRO A 118 16.35 -1.60 -11.69
CA PRO A 118 15.14 -2.40 -11.79
C PRO A 118 14.23 -2.19 -10.59
N THR A 119 12.99 -1.79 -10.86
CA THR A 119 11.97 -1.53 -9.85
C THR A 119 10.64 -2.11 -10.28
N GLN A 120 9.97 -2.83 -9.37
CA GLN A 120 8.59 -3.24 -9.57
C GLN A 120 7.66 -2.07 -9.27
N LEU A 121 6.89 -1.67 -10.27
CA LEU A 121 5.82 -0.68 -10.16
C LEU A 121 4.48 -1.37 -9.88
N THR A 122 3.61 -0.68 -9.16
CA THR A 122 2.25 -1.14 -8.87
C THR A 122 1.22 -0.08 -9.26
N TRP A 123 0.26 -0.47 -10.08
CA TRP A 123 -0.95 0.29 -10.36
C TRP A 123 -2.12 -0.30 -9.58
N ALA A 124 -2.70 0.47 -8.68
CA ALA A 124 -3.89 0.08 -7.91
C ALA A 124 -5.14 0.39 -8.74
N ALA A 125 -5.85 -0.65 -9.18
CA ALA A 125 -7.09 -0.50 -9.94
C ALA A 125 -8.30 -0.76 -9.05
N THR A 126 -9.13 0.26 -8.81
CA THR A 126 -10.42 0.04 -8.11
C THR A 126 -11.38 -0.79 -8.97
N VAL A 127 -11.19 -0.77 -10.29
CA VAL A 127 -11.86 -1.65 -11.24
C VAL A 127 -10.85 -2.09 -12.31
N VAL A 128 -10.64 -3.41 -12.44
CA VAL A 128 -9.75 -4.02 -13.44
C VAL A 128 -10.31 -3.91 -14.87
N HIS A 129 -9.45 -3.57 -15.85
CA HIS A 129 -9.79 -3.51 -17.28
C HIS A 129 -8.76 -4.20 -18.18
N ASN A 130 -9.23 -5.16 -18.97
CA ASN A 130 -8.43 -5.86 -19.97
C ASN A 130 -9.23 -6.06 -21.27
N PRO A 131 -8.58 -6.01 -22.46
CA PRO A 131 -7.16 -5.77 -22.66
C PRO A 131 -6.77 -4.29 -22.42
N SER A 132 -5.58 -4.06 -21.90
CA SER A 132 -4.99 -2.74 -21.66
C SER A 132 -3.47 -2.78 -21.83
N ILE A 133 -2.83 -1.61 -21.88
CA ILE A 133 -1.36 -1.46 -21.86
C ILE A 133 -0.95 -0.39 -20.85
N PHE A 134 0.30 -0.47 -20.41
CA PHE A 134 0.95 0.56 -19.62
C PHE A 134 2.08 1.20 -20.42
N LYS A 135 2.26 2.51 -20.24
CA LYS A 135 3.45 3.24 -20.67
C LYS A 135 3.99 4.05 -19.50
N VAL A 136 5.31 4.11 -19.37
CA VAL A 136 5.98 4.78 -18.26
C VAL A 136 7.02 5.74 -18.80
N TRP A 137 7.11 6.91 -18.19
CA TRP A 137 8.15 7.90 -18.42
C TRP A 137 8.77 8.32 -17.09
N VAL A 138 10.00 8.80 -17.13
CA VAL A 138 10.64 9.52 -16.02
C VAL A 138 11.22 10.83 -16.54
N THR A 139 11.15 11.88 -15.73
CA THR A 139 11.82 13.15 -16.08
C THR A 139 13.32 12.97 -16.32
N THR A 140 13.90 13.74 -17.24
CA THR A 140 15.35 13.74 -17.51
C THR A 140 16.15 14.31 -16.33
N ASN A 141 17.44 13.98 -16.25
CA ASN A 141 18.30 14.41 -15.13
C ASN A 141 18.55 15.94 -15.05
N ASP A 142 18.25 16.67 -16.13
CA ASP A 142 18.35 18.13 -16.21
C ASP A 142 17.00 18.85 -16.00
N TRP A 143 15.92 18.10 -15.71
CA TRP A 143 14.64 18.68 -15.34
C TRP A 143 14.68 19.28 -13.93
N ASP A 144 14.03 20.43 -13.77
CA ASP A 144 13.89 21.14 -12.50
C ASP A 144 12.42 21.06 -12.05
N ALA A 145 12.19 20.67 -10.80
CA ALA A 145 10.85 20.54 -10.21
C ALA A 145 10.04 21.85 -10.19
N THR A 146 10.69 23.00 -10.30
CA THR A 146 10.01 24.29 -10.45
C THR A 146 9.58 24.61 -11.90
N THR A 147 9.89 23.73 -12.85
CA THR A 147 9.47 23.81 -14.25
C THR A 147 8.28 22.89 -14.51
N PRO A 148 7.21 23.35 -15.19
CA PRO A 148 6.09 22.49 -15.56
C PRO A 148 6.55 21.24 -16.33
N LEU A 149 5.96 20.08 -16.02
CA LEU A 149 6.22 18.83 -16.74
C LEU A 149 6.00 19.04 -18.24
N ASN A 150 6.92 18.53 -19.05
CA ASN A 150 6.89 18.71 -20.50
C ASN A 150 7.46 17.48 -21.20
N TRP A 151 6.94 17.15 -22.37
CA TRP A 151 7.31 15.94 -23.10
C TRP A 151 8.77 15.93 -23.57
N ASP A 152 9.37 17.10 -23.80
CA ASP A 152 10.78 17.21 -24.24
C ASP A 152 11.76 16.76 -23.13
N GLN A 153 11.33 16.76 -21.87
CA GLN A 153 12.09 16.32 -20.70
C GLN A 153 11.52 15.06 -20.05
N MET A 154 10.78 14.25 -20.83
CA MET A 154 10.30 12.93 -20.40
C MET A 154 11.00 11.83 -21.21
N GLU A 155 11.64 10.90 -20.51
CA GLU A 155 12.25 9.70 -21.10
C GLU A 155 11.29 8.51 -20.96
N GLU A 156 10.81 7.94 -22.08
CA GLU A 156 9.95 6.74 -22.08
C GLU A 156 10.79 5.51 -21.71
N LEU A 157 10.27 4.70 -20.80
CA LEU A 157 10.92 3.49 -20.30
C LEU A 157 10.21 2.24 -20.82
N GLU A 158 10.96 1.16 -21.00
CA GLU A 158 10.40 -0.13 -21.36
C GLU A 158 9.64 -0.71 -20.16
N VAL A 159 8.39 -1.13 -20.40
CA VAL A 159 7.55 -1.79 -19.40
C VAL A 159 7.69 -3.30 -19.58
N GLY A 160 8.08 -3.98 -18.51
CA GLY A 160 8.17 -5.44 -18.45
C GLY A 160 6.82 -6.15 -18.55
N GLU A 161 6.81 -7.44 -18.23
CA GLU A 161 5.58 -8.23 -18.22
C GLU A 161 4.60 -7.68 -17.15
N VAL A 162 3.37 -7.40 -17.57
CA VAL A 162 2.31 -6.90 -16.70
C VAL A 162 1.53 -8.08 -16.13
N GLN A 163 1.57 -8.23 -14.81
CA GLN A 163 0.82 -9.23 -14.06
C GLN A 163 -0.34 -8.57 -13.34
N LEU A 164 -1.51 -9.22 -13.34
CA LEU A 164 -2.65 -8.81 -12.52
C LEU A 164 -2.74 -9.74 -11.31
N ILE A 165 -2.56 -9.18 -10.12
CA ILE A 165 -2.68 -9.89 -8.83
C ILE A 165 -3.74 -9.18 -8.02
N GLY A 166 -4.88 -9.86 -7.79
CA GLY A 166 -6.06 -9.21 -7.21
C GLY A 166 -6.53 -8.03 -8.07
N ASN A 167 -6.49 -6.84 -7.49
CA ASN A 167 -6.86 -5.57 -8.13
C ASN A 167 -5.65 -4.70 -8.48
N GLU A 168 -4.44 -5.28 -8.48
CA GLU A 168 -3.20 -4.57 -8.77
C GLU A 168 -2.54 -5.07 -10.03
N TYR A 169 -2.13 -4.14 -10.89
CA TYR A 169 -1.22 -4.46 -11.98
C TYR A 169 0.21 -4.22 -11.51
N LYS A 170 1.05 -5.26 -11.58
CA LYS A 170 2.47 -5.22 -11.21
C LYS A 170 3.33 -5.43 -12.45
N PHE A 171 4.35 -4.61 -12.62
CA PHE A 171 5.27 -4.68 -13.76
C PHE A 171 6.62 -4.06 -13.42
N GLU A 172 7.69 -4.61 -13.99
CA GLU A 172 9.05 -4.11 -13.78
C GLU A 172 9.40 -3.00 -14.78
N VAL A 173 10.14 -2.01 -14.31
CA VAL A 173 10.76 -0.95 -15.13
C VAL A 173 12.20 -0.76 -14.65
N ASP A 174 13.15 -0.58 -15.58
CA ASP A 174 14.54 -0.25 -15.26
C ASP A 174 14.73 1.27 -15.30
N PHE A 175 14.87 1.89 -14.12
CA PHE A 175 15.08 3.34 -14.05
C PHE A 175 16.52 3.70 -14.37
N PRO A 176 16.76 4.60 -15.36
CA PRO A 176 18.11 5.10 -15.62
C PRO A 176 18.66 5.83 -14.40
N GLU A 177 19.98 5.99 -14.34
CA GLU A 177 20.63 6.78 -13.29
C GLU A 177 19.99 8.17 -13.15
N ARG A 178 19.50 8.44 -11.93
CA ARG A 178 18.87 9.68 -11.50
C ARG A 178 19.32 10.04 -10.09
N THR A 179 19.29 11.33 -9.77
CA THR A 179 19.60 11.85 -8.43
C THR A 179 18.70 13.04 -8.13
N GLY A 180 18.18 13.11 -6.91
CA GLY A 180 17.29 14.19 -6.48
C GLY A 180 15.86 14.00 -6.97
N ARG A 181 15.12 15.10 -7.03
CA ARG A 181 13.67 15.10 -7.27
C ARG A 181 13.33 14.90 -8.75
N HIS A 182 12.46 13.93 -9.00
CA HIS A 182 11.96 13.57 -10.32
C HIS A 182 10.46 13.28 -10.29
N VAL A 183 9.86 13.12 -11.47
CA VAL A 183 8.49 12.61 -11.62
C VAL A 183 8.50 11.37 -12.49
N VAL A 184 7.88 10.31 -11.99
CA VAL A 184 7.50 9.12 -12.76
C VAL A 184 6.08 9.35 -13.28
N TYR A 185 5.89 9.23 -14.59
CA TYR A 185 4.61 9.41 -15.24
C TYR A 185 4.16 8.10 -15.87
N CYS A 186 2.99 7.60 -15.47
CA CYS A 186 2.45 6.34 -15.95
C CYS A 186 1.09 6.56 -16.60
N ILE A 187 0.87 5.91 -17.74
CA ILE A 187 -0.42 5.88 -18.44
C ILE A 187 -0.91 4.45 -18.52
N TRP A 188 -2.11 4.22 -18.01
CA TRP A 188 -2.87 2.98 -18.20
C TRP A 188 -3.92 3.18 -19.29
N GLN A 189 -3.70 2.58 -20.47
CA GLN A 189 -4.57 2.77 -21.63
C GLN A 189 -5.41 1.52 -21.90
N ARG A 190 -6.74 1.67 -21.85
CA ARG A 190 -7.67 0.60 -22.24
C ARG A 190 -7.65 0.40 -23.75
N LEU A 191 -7.72 -0.86 -24.18
CA LEU A 191 -7.76 -1.26 -25.58
C LEU A 191 -9.17 -1.68 -25.99
N ASP A 192 -10.07 -0.70 -26.08
CA ASP A 192 -11.48 -0.89 -26.40
C ASP A 192 -12.05 0.30 -27.21
N PRO A 193 -13.30 0.24 -27.73
CA PRO A 193 -13.85 1.33 -28.53
C PRO A 193 -13.96 2.69 -27.82
N ALA A 194 -14.03 2.72 -26.49
CA ALA A 194 -14.07 3.98 -25.73
C ALA A 194 -12.68 4.60 -25.63
N GLY A 195 -11.64 3.78 -25.49
CA GLY A 195 -10.25 4.20 -25.46
C GLY A 195 -9.92 5.10 -24.29
N GLU A 196 -10.55 4.88 -23.15
CA GLU A 196 -10.25 5.60 -21.91
C GLU A 196 -8.83 5.25 -21.43
N GLY A 197 -8.04 6.28 -21.16
CA GLY A 197 -6.73 6.18 -20.55
C GLY A 197 -6.71 6.92 -19.21
N PHE A 198 -5.91 6.42 -18.27
CA PHE A 198 -5.69 6.99 -16.94
C PHE A 198 -4.25 7.47 -16.83
N TYR A 199 -4.04 8.64 -16.24
CA TYR A 199 -2.75 9.32 -16.17
C TYR A 199 -2.35 9.52 -14.72
N SER A 200 -1.12 9.18 -14.39
CA SER A 200 -0.62 9.23 -13.04
C SER A 200 0.76 9.86 -13.03
N ALA A 201 0.92 10.97 -12.30
CA ALA A 201 2.22 11.53 -11.95
C ALA A 201 2.54 11.12 -10.51
N SER A 202 3.70 10.51 -10.29
CA SER A 202 4.24 10.16 -8.97
C SER A 202 5.52 10.96 -8.76
N ASP A 203 5.57 11.77 -7.71
CA ASP A 203 6.77 12.51 -7.32
C ASP A 203 7.73 11.58 -6.58
N VAL A 204 9.00 11.61 -6.95
CA VAL A 204 10.01 10.70 -6.40
C VAL A 204 11.32 11.41 -6.12
N ILE A 205 12.13 10.88 -5.21
CA ILE A 205 13.48 11.36 -4.92
C ILE A 205 14.44 10.18 -5.10
N PHE A 206 15.38 10.31 -6.04
CA PHE A 206 16.41 9.29 -6.29
C PHE A 206 17.69 9.58 -5.48
N GLY A 207 18.24 8.58 -4.78
CA GLY A 207 19.50 8.68 -4.02
C GLY A 207 19.32 8.38 -2.52
N GLU A 208 20.35 8.61 -1.69
CA GLU A 208 20.23 8.49 -0.23
C GLU A 208 19.48 9.71 0.33
N GLY A 209 18.42 9.45 1.12
CA GLY A 209 17.59 10.49 1.73
C GLY A 209 18.39 11.36 2.69
N GLY A 210 18.66 12.60 2.28
CA GLY A 210 19.05 13.67 3.19
C GLY A 210 17.80 14.45 3.55
N ASP A 211 17.44 14.43 4.83
CA ASP A 211 16.51 15.40 5.44
C ASP A 211 17.05 16.81 5.20
N GLU A 212 16.59 17.48 4.14
CA GLU A 212 16.77 18.92 3.99
C GLU A 212 15.74 19.64 4.87
N ASN A 213 15.96 19.60 6.18
CA ASN A 213 15.52 20.61 7.14
C ASN A 213 16.18 20.40 8.51
N GLU A 214 17.39 20.94 8.70
CA GLU A 214 17.71 21.67 9.93
C GLU A 214 18.87 22.66 9.71
N ASN A 215 18.72 23.83 10.31
CA ASN A 215 19.46 25.06 10.05
C ASN A 215 20.92 25.02 10.56
N ASP A 216 21.75 25.87 9.95
CA ASP A 216 23.02 26.42 10.44
C ASP A 216 23.19 26.37 11.98
N ASP A 217 24.25 25.72 12.47
CA ASP A 217 25.43 26.44 12.99
C ASP A 217 26.50 25.48 13.56
N ASP A 218 27.75 25.92 13.40
CA ASP A 218 28.97 25.56 14.13
C ASP A 218 29.66 24.20 13.88
N ASN A 219 30.56 24.24 12.90
CA ASN A 219 32.01 24.12 13.10
C ASN A 219 32.48 23.31 14.33
N ASP A 220 32.88 22.05 14.13
CA ASP A 220 34.17 21.64 14.68
C ASP A 220 34.92 20.65 13.78
N ASN A 221 36.19 20.97 13.65
CA ASN A 221 37.20 20.29 12.86
C ASN A 221 37.87 19.27 13.78
N ASP A 222 37.67 17.97 13.55
CA ASP A 222 38.64 16.98 14.04
C ASP A 222 38.97 15.92 13.01
N ASN A 223 40.27 15.74 12.88
CA ASN A 223 40.99 14.97 11.90
C ASN A 223 41.49 13.72 12.63
N GLY A 224 40.79 12.59 12.44
CA GLY A 224 41.08 11.33 13.09
C GLY A 224 41.07 10.17 12.09
N ASN A 225 42.21 9.98 11.44
CA ASN A 225 42.56 8.81 10.64
C ASN A 225 42.63 7.56 11.54
N ASP A 226 41.83 6.53 11.27
CA ASP A 226 42.29 5.15 11.56
C ASP A 226 41.70 4.14 10.55
N GLU A 227 42.55 3.17 10.26
CA GLU A 227 42.54 2.28 9.10
C GLU A 227 41.80 0.96 9.36
N GLY A 228 41.14 0.44 8.33
CA GLY A 228 41.00 -1.00 8.06
C GLY A 228 39.76 -1.70 8.63
N ASN A 229 38.90 -2.24 7.77
CA ASN A 229 39.10 -3.57 7.16
C ASN A 229 38.02 -3.81 6.09
N GLU A 230 38.43 -4.24 4.90
CA GLU A 230 37.54 -4.75 3.85
C GLU A 230 37.07 -6.16 4.26
N GLU A 231 35.77 -6.39 4.37
CA GLU A 231 35.18 -7.71 4.08
C GLU A 231 33.95 -7.50 3.19
N ASP A 232 34.08 -8.06 1.99
CA ASP A 232 33.16 -8.13 0.87
C ASP A 232 32.30 -9.38 1.08
N ASP A 233 31.03 -9.23 1.45
CA ASP A 233 30.04 -10.31 1.39
C ASP A 233 28.76 -9.81 0.71
N ASN A 234 28.78 -9.94 -0.61
CA ASN A 234 27.62 -10.02 -1.47
C ASN A 234 26.77 -11.28 -1.12
N GLN A 235 25.60 -11.09 -0.51
CA GLN A 235 24.43 -11.96 -0.72
C GLN A 235 23.14 -11.14 -0.73
N GLY A 236 22.40 -11.27 -1.84
CA GLY A 236 21.09 -10.67 -2.02
C GLY A 236 19.94 -11.67 -1.86
N GLY A 237 18.74 -11.10 -1.71
CA GLY A 237 17.41 -11.72 -1.83
C GLY A 237 16.96 -12.49 -0.59
N THR A 238 15.78 -12.31 -0.02
CA THR A 238 14.54 -11.64 -0.44
C THR A 238 13.69 -11.45 0.81
N ASP A 239 13.35 -10.22 1.18
CA ASP A 239 12.14 -9.98 1.99
C ASP A 239 11.28 -8.95 1.26
N PRO A 240 10.18 -9.37 0.60
CA PRO A 240 9.18 -8.44 0.14
C PRO A 240 8.32 -8.05 1.36
N GLN A 241 8.57 -6.85 1.92
CA GLN A 241 7.70 -6.16 2.88
C GLN A 241 6.22 -6.52 2.65
N GLY A 242 5.69 -7.46 3.46
CA GLY A 242 4.30 -7.86 3.50
C GLY A 242 3.52 -7.05 4.54
N PRO A 243 2.18 -7.12 4.60
CA PRO A 243 1.37 -6.43 5.59
C PRO A 243 1.35 -7.19 6.93
N ASP A 244 1.19 -6.44 8.02
CA ASP A 244 1.91 -6.77 9.26
C ASP A 244 1.14 -7.58 10.32
N SER A 245 -0.12 -7.27 10.68
CA SER A 245 -0.97 -8.19 11.49
C SER A 245 -2.39 -7.63 11.70
N ALA A 246 -3.26 -8.43 12.32
CA ALA A 246 -4.55 -7.99 12.83
C ALA A 246 -4.90 -8.69 14.15
N SER A 247 -5.57 -7.96 15.04
CA SER A 247 -6.00 -8.49 16.34
C SER A 247 -7.46 -8.16 16.62
N ILE A 248 -8.13 -8.99 17.42
CA ILE A 248 -9.51 -8.78 17.89
C ILE A 248 -9.54 -8.61 19.41
N THR A 249 -10.45 -7.77 19.90
CA THR A 249 -10.68 -7.57 21.33
C THR A 249 -12.18 -7.58 21.63
N LEU A 250 -12.57 -8.28 22.70
CA LEU A 250 -13.91 -8.18 23.28
C LEU A 250 -14.07 -6.84 23.99
N VAL A 251 -15.08 -6.06 23.61
CA VAL A 251 -15.37 -4.74 24.21
C VAL A 251 -16.46 -4.86 25.27
N ASP A 252 -17.55 -5.56 24.97
CA ASP A 252 -18.67 -5.79 25.89
C ASP A 252 -19.47 -7.04 25.47
N GLN A 253 -20.22 -7.65 26.38
CA GLN A 253 -21.03 -8.85 26.11
C GLN A 253 -22.36 -8.83 26.87
N TRP A 254 -23.44 -9.21 26.19
CA TRP A 254 -24.76 -9.38 26.78
C TRP A 254 -25.48 -10.61 26.20
N ASP A 255 -26.70 -10.89 26.68
CA ASP A 255 -27.42 -12.12 26.33
C ASP A 255 -27.62 -12.25 24.81
N GLY A 256 -26.89 -13.20 24.21
CA GLY A 256 -26.95 -13.53 22.79
C GLY A 256 -26.24 -12.56 21.84
N SER A 257 -25.50 -11.55 22.31
CA SER A 257 -24.69 -10.67 21.45
C SER A 257 -23.49 -10.08 22.18
N TRP A 258 -22.52 -9.60 21.41
CA TRP A 258 -21.31 -9.00 21.94
C TRP A 258 -20.80 -7.89 21.04
N GLN A 259 -20.03 -6.97 21.62
CA GLN A 259 -19.34 -5.91 20.92
C GLN A 259 -17.86 -6.26 20.80
N GLY A 260 -17.34 -6.22 19.58
CA GLY A 260 -15.94 -6.45 19.28
C GLY A 260 -15.27 -5.23 18.67
N ARG A 261 -13.94 -5.22 18.75
CA ARG A 261 -13.07 -4.31 18.00
C ARG A 261 -11.97 -5.12 17.33
N ILE A 262 -11.70 -4.86 16.06
CA ILE A 262 -10.52 -5.40 15.37
C ILE A 262 -9.55 -4.25 15.13
N THR A 263 -8.27 -4.52 15.37
CA THR A 263 -7.14 -3.64 15.07
C THR A 263 -6.41 -4.20 13.85
N VAL A 264 -6.06 -3.32 12.91
CA VAL A 264 -5.19 -3.58 11.78
C VAL A 264 -3.89 -2.84 12.05
N ASP A 265 -2.80 -3.57 12.14
CA ASP A 265 -1.50 -3.07 12.55
C ASP A 265 -0.55 -3.01 11.34
N ASN A 266 0.23 -1.93 11.25
CA ASN A 266 1.30 -1.74 10.27
C ASN A 266 2.65 -1.70 11.00
N SER A 267 2.93 -2.74 11.78
CA SER A 267 3.98 -2.80 12.80
C SER A 267 5.35 -3.30 12.32
N TYR A 268 5.47 -3.89 11.13
CA TYR A 268 6.71 -4.46 10.57
C TYR A 268 7.13 -3.81 9.25
N GLY A 269 6.32 -2.93 8.67
CA GLY A 269 6.66 -2.17 7.48
C GLY A 269 7.45 -0.89 7.79
N ASP A 270 8.52 -0.64 7.02
CA ASP A 270 9.17 0.68 6.94
C ASP A 270 8.32 1.70 6.14
N LEU A 271 7.21 1.24 5.55
CA LEU A 271 6.32 2.00 4.68
C LEU A 271 4.90 2.07 5.25
N ALA A 272 4.18 3.13 4.91
CA ALA A 272 2.79 3.29 5.30
C ALA A 272 1.87 2.36 4.50
N MET A 273 0.88 1.78 5.18
CA MET A 273 -0.23 1.04 4.58
C MET A 273 -1.26 2.03 4.02
N LEU A 274 -1.45 2.04 2.71
CA LEU A 274 -2.25 3.07 2.01
C LEU A 274 -3.76 2.82 2.09
N SER A 275 -4.14 1.55 2.20
CA SER A 275 -5.49 1.04 2.37
C SER A 275 -5.38 -0.33 2.99
N TRP A 276 -6.43 -0.78 3.66
CA TRP A 276 -6.49 -2.11 4.24
C TRP A 276 -7.79 -2.80 3.87
N GLU A 277 -7.64 -4.06 3.51
CA GLU A 277 -8.69 -5.04 3.35
C GLU A 277 -8.35 -6.24 4.22
N LEU A 278 -9.20 -6.52 5.19
CA LEU A 278 -9.12 -7.72 6.00
C LEU A 278 -10.19 -8.70 5.55
N SER A 279 -9.79 -9.92 5.22
CA SER A 279 -10.72 -10.97 4.80
C SER A 279 -10.46 -12.28 5.52
N TRP A 280 -11.53 -13.05 5.78
CA TRP A 280 -11.43 -14.33 6.49
C TRP A 280 -12.63 -15.24 6.19
N GLU A 281 -12.48 -16.51 6.55
CA GLU A 281 -13.58 -17.48 6.65
C GLU A 281 -13.99 -17.66 8.11
N GLY A 282 -15.27 -17.98 8.33
CA GLY A 282 -15.85 -18.06 9.67
C GLY A 282 -16.06 -16.68 10.29
N GLY A 283 -15.73 -16.54 11.57
CA GLY A 283 -15.78 -15.29 12.31
C GLY A 283 -17.16 -14.90 12.85
N PRO A 284 -17.31 -13.63 13.27
CA PRO A 284 -18.53 -13.11 13.92
C PRO A 284 -19.75 -13.04 12.98
N ASP A 285 -20.94 -13.28 13.51
CA ASP A 285 -22.22 -12.99 12.82
C ASP A 285 -22.60 -11.52 13.03
N PHE A 286 -22.14 -10.63 12.14
CA PHE A 286 -22.30 -9.19 12.30
C PHE A 286 -23.76 -8.72 12.25
N VAL A 287 -24.14 -7.93 13.26
CA VAL A 287 -25.38 -7.13 13.32
C VAL A 287 -25.15 -5.73 12.75
N SER A 288 -24.03 -5.11 13.12
CA SER A 288 -23.62 -3.79 12.67
C SER A 288 -22.11 -3.64 12.78
N LEU A 289 -21.51 -2.88 11.87
CA LEU A 289 -20.08 -2.56 11.84
C LEU A 289 -19.92 -1.05 11.57
N TRP A 290 -18.93 -0.42 12.21
CA TRP A 290 -18.55 0.97 11.98
C TRP A 290 -17.04 1.08 11.78
N ASP A 291 -16.61 2.19 11.19
CA ASP A 291 -15.22 2.46 10.82
C ASP A 291 -14.62 1.42 9.84
N GLY A 292 -15.49 0.75 9.08
CA GLY A 292 -15.13 -0.12 7.96
C GLY A 292 -16.34 -0.40 7.06
N THR A 293 -16.09 -0.97 5.89
CA THR A 293 -17.09 -1.36 4.90
C THR A 293 -17.14 -2.88 4.77
N LEU A 294 -18.27 -3.48 5.15
CA LEU A 294 -18.48 -4.94 5.14
C LEU A 294 -19.06 -5.41 3.79
N SER A 295 -18.44 -6.43 3.19
CA SER A 295 -18.98 -7.21 2.07
C SER A 295 -18.82 -8.73 2.31
N GLN A 296 -19.50 -9.53 1.49
CA GLN A 296 -19.26 -10.97 1.41
C GLN A 296 -18.86 -11.34 -0.01
N GLU A 297 -17.72 -11.99 -0.16
CA GLU A 297 -17.14 -12.34 -1.45
C GLU A 297 -16.72 -13.81 -1.42
N GLN A 298 -17.30 -14.63 -2.31
CA GLN A 298 -16.94 -16.05 -2.46
C GLN A 298 -17.05 -16.89 -1.16
N GLY A 299 -17.91 -16.49 -0.22
CA GLY A 299 -18.08 -17.18 1.07
C GLY A 299 -17.13 -16.70 2.17
N ARG A 300 -16.31 -15.69 1.88
CA ARG A 300 -15.46 -14.98 2.84
C ARG A 300 -16.14 -13.71 3.32
N THR A 301 -15.88 -13.36 4.56
CA THR A 301 -16.17 -12.05 5.11
C THR A 301 -15.05 -11.12 4.71
N VAL A 302 -15.39 -9.94 4.18
CA VAL A 302 -14.44 -8.93 3.73
C VAL A 302 -14.80 -7.61 4.41
N VAL A 303 -13.84 -7.02 5.12
CA VAL A 303 -13.96 -5.68 5.69
C VAL A 303 -12.86 -4.81 5.11
N ARG A 304 -13.27 -3.73 4.44
CA ARG A 304 -12.36 -2.71 3.93
C ARG A 304 -12.39 -1.49 4.84
N ASP A 305 -11.39 -0.63 4.68
CA ASP A 305 -11.41 0.69 5.31
C ASP A 305 -12.67 1.52 4.97
N ALA A 306 -12.93 2.54 5.80
CA ALA A 306 -14.01 3.50 5.63
C ALA A 306 -13.58 4.74 4.81
N GLY A 307 -12.50 4.64 4.05
CA GLY A 307 -11.85 5.72 3.31
C GLY A 307 -11.00 6.63 4.20
N TRP A 308 -11.58 7.17 5.28
CA TRP A 308 -10.88 8.12 6.16
C TRP A 308 -9.81 7.46 7.05
N ASN A 309 -9.89 6.15 7.26
CA ASN A 309 -8.94 5.35 8.03
C ASN A 309 -8.16 4.35 7.16
N ALA A 310 -8.13 4.53 5.84
CA ALA A 310 -7.38 3.70 4.91
C ALA A 310 -5.87 3.74 5.20
N TYR A 311 -5.37 4.95 5.48
CA TYR A 311 -3.96 5.21 5.71
C TYR A 311 -3.53 4.86 7.14
N ILE A 312 -2.53 3.98 7.24
CA ILE A 312 -1.85 3.60 8.48
C ILE A 312 -0.35 3.86 8.29
N PRO A 313 0.26 4.84 8.98
CA PRO A 313 1.71 5.05 8.93
C PRO A 313 2.51 3.81 9.34
N ALA A 314 3.79 3.76 8.99
CA ALA A 314 4.73 2.77 9.53
C ALA A 314 4.73 2.82 11.07
N GLY A 315 4.61 1.65 11.72
CA GLY A 315 4.55 1.51 13.17
C GLY A 315 3.22 1.89 13.83
N GLU A 316 2.18 2.25 13.07
CA GLU A 316 0.88 2.68 13.58
C GLU A 316 -0.22 1.65 13.34
N SER A 317 -1.41 1.90 13.89
CA SER A 317 -2.58 1.03 13.72
C SER A 317 -3.90 1.77 13.56
N LYS A 318 -4.89 1.06 13.01
CA LYS A 318 -6.29 1.52 12.92
C LYS A 318 -7.24 0.46 13.42
N THR A 319 -8.40 0.89 13.90
CA THR A 319 -9.41 -0.04 14.42
C THR A 319 -10.75 0.14 13.75
N PHE A 320 -11.51 -0.94 13.63
CA PHE A 320 -12.94 -0.90 13.34
C PHE A 320 -13.71 -1.68 14.42
N GLY A 321 -14.95 -1.27 14.67
CA GLY A 321 -15.78 -1.86 15.72
C GLY A 321 -17.07 -2.46 15.17
N PHE A 322 -17.66 -3.39 15.92
CA PHE A 322 -18.88 -4.06 15.50
C PHE A 322 -19.68 -4.62 16.67
N ILE A 323 -20.94 -4.95 16.38
CA ILE A 323 -21.80 -5.79 17.22
C ILE A 323 -22.07 -7.08 16.45
N ALA A 324 -21.97 -8.23 17.12
CA ALA A 324 -22.23 -9.55 16.56
C ALA A 324 -23.19 -10.36 17.43
N ASN A 325 -23.94 -11.26 16.79
CA ASN A 325 -24.76 -12.25 17.51
C ASN A 325 -23.89 -13.41 18.02
N GLY A 326 -24.43 -14.14 19.00
CA GLY A 326 -23.83 -15.37 19.50
C GLY A 326 -22.95 -15.15 20.72
N GLU A 327 -22.02 -16.08 20.93
CA GLU A 327 -21.09 -16.09 22.06
C GLU A 327 -19.67 -15.76 21.57
N TRP A 328 -18.93 -15.03 22.39
CA TRP A 328 -17.49 -14.90 22.27
C TRP A 328 -16.81 -16.21 22.74
N ALA A 329 -15.70 -16.67 22.16
CA ALA A 329 -14.91 -16.03 21.10
C ALA A 329 -15.20 -16.59 19.69
N PRO A 330 -15.16 -15.77 18.63
CA PRO A 330 -15.30 -16.23 17.25
C PRO A 330 -14.08 -17.03 16.79
N VAL A 331 -14.27 -17.90 15.80
CA VAL A 331 -13.17 -18.63 15.15
C VAL A 331 -12.91 -18.04 13.77
N PHE A 332 -11.68 -17.63 13.52
CA PHE A 332 -11.20 -17.16 12.22
C PHE A 332 -10.38 -18.24 11.52
N SER A 333 -10.46 -18.30 10.20
CA SER A 333 -9.60 -19.16 9.37
C SER A 333 -9.30 -18.50 8.03
N ASN A 334 -8.16 -18.84 7.43
CA ASN A 334 -7.70 -18.27 6.15
C ASN A 334 -7.76 -16.73 6.19
N VAL A 335 -7.17 -16.10 7.21
CA VAL A 335 -7.20 -14.64 7.36
C VAL A 335 -6.16 -14.03 6.42
N GLU A 336 -6.57 -13.02 5.67
CA GLU A 336 -5.72 -12.30 4.75
C GLU A 336 -5.87 -10.78 4.97
N LEU A 337 -4.75 -10.07 5.05
CA LEU A 337 -4.68 -8.63 5.03
C LEU A 337 -4.07 -8.20 3.69
N ASN A 338 -4.80 -7.40 2.91
CA ASN A 338 -4.40 -6.98 1.55
C ASN A 338 -3.94 -8.16 0.64
N GLY A 339 -4.52 -9.34 0.85
CA GLY A 339 -4.21 -10.56 0.08
C GLY A 339 -3.01 -11.37 0.59
N TYR A 340 -2.38 -10.96 1.69
CA TYR A 340 -1.33 -11.74 2.35
C TYR A 340 -1.88 -12.46 3.57
N SER A 341 -1.56 -13.74 3.70
CA SER A 341 -2.00 -14.57 4.82
C SER A 341 -1.40 -14.09 6.14
N ILE A 342 -2.25 -13.85 7.14
CA ILE A 342 -1.86 -13.47 8.50
C ILE A 342 -2.60 -14.32 9.55
N ASN A 343 -2.20 -14.22 10.81
CA ASN A 343 -2.98 -14.73 11.94
C ASN A 343 -3.87 -13.61 12.51
N MET A 344 -4.98 -13.98 13.15
CA MET A 344 -5.83 -13.05 13.89
C MET A 344 -5.62 -13.29 15.39
N ASP A 345 -4.97 -12.35 16.06
CA ASP A 345 -4.61 -12.48 17.47
C ASP A 345 -5.72 -11.94 18.40
N GLY A 346 -5.69 -12.25 19.70
CA GLY A 346 -6.64 -11.71 20.68
C GLY A 346 -7.98 -12.44 20.82
N VAL A 347 -8.07 -13.69 20.34
CA VAL A 347 -9.20 -14.60 20.64
C VAL A 347 -9.05 -15.15 22.07
N ASP A 348 -9.03 -14.26 23.06
CA ASP A 348 -8.84 -14.64 24.46
C ASP A 348 -10.19 -15.09 25.05
N ASN A 349 -10.29 -16.40 25.32
CA ASN A 349 -11.43 -16.95 26.04
C ASN A 349 -11.30 -16.49 27.48
N ASN A 350 -12.31 -15.82 28.02
CA ASN A 350 -12.46 -15.65 29.47
C ASN A 350 -12.35 -17.03 30.15
N ASP A 351 -11.16 -17.40 30.62
CA ASP A 351 -10.97 -18.39 31.65
C ASP A 351 -10.24 -17.72 32.81
N ASP A 352 -10.75 -17.98 33.99
CA ASP A 352 -10.37 -17.42 35.27
C ASP A 352 -9.03 -18.00 35.75
N ASP A 353 -7.93 -17.84 34.99
CA ASP A 353 -6.61 -18.21 35.49
C ASP A 353 -5.58 -17.07 35.34
N VAL A 354 -4.95 -16.84 36.47
CA VAL A 354 -4.04 -15.74 36.73
C VAL A 354 -2.73 -16.05 36.03
N ASN A 355 -2.24 -15.09 35.24
CA ASN A 355 -0.83 -14.96 34.84
C ASN A 355 -0.35 -15.87 33.69
N GLU A 356 -0.72 -15.53 32.47
CA GLU A 356 0.19 -15.70 31.32
C GLU A 356 0.50 -14.30 30.78
N SER A 357 1.62 -13.75 31.27
CA SER A 357 2.41 -12.77 30.52
C SER A 357 2.64 -13.36 29.13
N GLU A 358 2.38 -12.59 28.07
CA GLU A 358 2.73 -13.02 26.73
C GLU A 358 4.19 -13.51 26.74
N PRO A 359 4.49 -14.72 26.23
CA PRO A 359 5.83 -15.26 26.32
C PRO A 359 6.75 -14.32 25.53
N CYS A 360 7.66 -13.65 26.24
CA CYS A 360 8.67 -12.87 25.58
C CYS A 360 9.56 -13.83 24.79
N ASN A 361 9.97 -13.46 23.57
CA ASN A 361 10.53 -14.37 22.56
C ASN A 361 11.72 -15.23 23.06
N GLY A 362 12.40 -14.84 24.13
CA GLY A 362 13.48 -15.61 24.75
C GLY A 362 13.09 -16.63 25.84
N ASP A 363 11.84 -16.70 26.30
CA ASP A 363 11.40 -17.63 27.35
C ASP A 363 10.93 -18.97 26.75
N LEU A 364 11.91 -19.84 26.51
CA LEU A 364 11.71 -21.12 25.83
C LEU A 364 11.07 -22.18 26.73
N ASN A 365 11.09 -21.96 28.04
CA ASN A 365 10.57 -22.91 29.01
C ASN A 365 9.25 -22.44 29.68
N SER A 366 8.79 -21.25 29.33
CA SER A 366 7.53 -20.63 29.74
C SER A 366 7.42 -20.46 31.26
N ASP A 367 8.53 -20.12 31.93
CA ASP A 367 8.53 -19.81 33.37
C ASP A 367 8.42 -18.31 33.70
N GLY A 368 8.31 -17.48 32.66
CA GLY A 368 8.14 -16.03 32.74
C GLY A 368 9.45 -15.27 32.91
N ILE A 369 10.62 -15.90 32.76
CA ILE A 369 11.93 -15.26 32.86
C ILE A 369 12.88 -15.83 31.81
N VAL A 370 13.47 -14.96 30.98
CA VAL A 370 14.59 -15.36 30.11
C VAL A 370 15.86 -15.43 30.94
N ASP A 371 16.35 -16.64 31.20
CA ASP A 371 17.57 -16.87 31.96
C ASP A 371 18.50 -17.94 31.35
N VAL A 372 19.42 -18.45 32.15
CA VAL A 372 20.41 -19.43 31.70
C VAL A 372 19.77 -20.74 31.25
N LEU A 373 18.58 -21.09 31.72
CA LEU A 373 17.87 -22.30 31.32
C LEU A 373 17.37 -22.21 29.87
N ASP A 374 16.98 -21.03 29.42
CA ASP A 374 16.58 -20.78 28.02
C ASP A 374 17.80 -20.78 27.10
N LEU A 375 18.89 -20.13 27.53
CA LEU A 375 20.14 -20.17 26.78
C LEU A 375 20.68 -21.62 26.65
N LEU A 376 20.53 -22.44 27.68
CA LEU A 376 20.88 -23.85 27.61
C LEU A 376 19.98 -24.63 26.65
N SER A 377 18.72 -24.25 26.51
CA SER A 377 17.80 -24.84 25.53
C SER A 377 18.22 -24.53 24.09
N ILE A 378 18.71 -23.32 23.81
CA ILE A 378 19.30 -22.93 22.51
C ILE A 378 20.57 -23.75 22.22
N ILE A 379 21.46 -23.87 23.21
CA ILE A 379 22.72 -24.60 23.06
C ILE A 379 22.49 -26.12 22.88
N ASP A 380 21.45 -26.69 23.47
CA ASP A 380 21.14 -28.14 23.38
C ASP A 380 20.81 -28.57 21.94
N VAL A 381 20.24 -27.67 21.15
CA VAL A 381 19.83 -27.90 19.76
C VAL A 381 20.68 -27.09 18.76
N TRP A 382 21.90 -26.71 19.13
CA TRP A 382 22.80 -25.92 18.29
C TRP A 382 23.07 -26.54 16.90
N ASN A 383 23.01 -25.72 15.85
CA ASN A 383 22.99 -26.10 14.42
C ASN A 383 21.81 -26.98 13.99
N SER A 384 20.73 -27.05 14.78
CA SER A 384 19.50 -27.70 14.33
C SER A 384 18.90 -26.90 13.18
N VAL A 385 18.47 -27.61 12.14
CA VAL A 385 17.75 -27.07 10.97
C VAL A 385 16.34 -27.65 10.88
N ASP A 386 15.83 -28.15 12.02
CA ASP A 386 14.49 -28.73 12.09
C ASP A 386 13.46 -27.58 11.97
N PRO A 387 12.57 -27.61 10.97
CA PRO A 387 11.59 -26.54 10.77
C PRO A 387 10.68 -26.38 11.99
N GLY A 388 10.55 -25.15 12.51
CA GLY A 388 9.74 -24.83 13.69
C GLY A 388 10.38 -25.26 15.00
N ASN A 389 11.72 -25.35 15.05
CA ASN A 389 12.43 -25.51 16.31
C ASN A 389 12.18 -24.28 17.19
N PRO A 390 11.66 -24.43 18.42
CA PRO A 390 11.36 -23.27 19.26
C PRO A 390 12.60 -22.46 19.65
N ALA A 391 13.81 -23.02 19.52
CA ALA A 391 15.05 -22.30 19.74
C ALA A 391 15.57 -21.51 18.53
N ASP A 392 14.88 -21.58 17.39
CA ASP A 392 15.10 -20.75 16.20
C ASP A 392 14.25 -19.47 16.36
N LEU A 393 14.79 -18.52 17.11
CA LEU A 393 14.16 -17.29 17.57
C LEU A 393 14.12 -16.20 16.51
N ASP A 394 15.09 -16.18 15.59
CA ASP A 394 15.10 -15.27 14.43
C ASP A 394 14.41 -15.87 13.19
N ASN A 395 14.03 -17.16 13.25
CA ASN A 395 13.36 -17.91 12.19
C ASN A 395 14.20 -17.99 10.89
N ASP A 396 15.52 -17.93 10.99
CA ASP A 396 16.43 -18.09 9.85
C ASP A 396 16.55 -19.55 9.38
N GLY A 397 15.95 -20.49 10.12
CA GLY A 397 15.92 -21.91 9.83
C GLY A 397 17.12 -22.68 10.40
N VAL A 398 17.97 -22.04 11.21
CA VAL A 398 19.10 -22.67 11.89
C VAL A 398 19.32 -22.11 13.30
N VAL A 399 19.33 -22.99 14.30
CA VAL A 399 19.67 -22.56 15.67
C VAL A 399 21.16 -22.23 15.77
N ALA A 400 21.49 -20.94 15.85
CA ALA A 400 22.84 -20.41 15.79
C ALA A 400 23.00 -19.17 16.71
N VAL A 401 23.98 -18.32 16.38
CA VAL A 401 24.36 -17.18 17.21
C VAL A 401 23.29 -16.07 17.22
N GLY A 402 22.45 -15.99 16.17
CA GLY A 402 21.34 -15.05 16.10
C GLY A 402 20.34 -15.26 17.23
N ASP A 403 19.96 -16.52 17.48
CA ASP A 403 19.03 -16.88 18.56
C ASP A 403 19.59 -16.56 19.95
N VAL A 404 20.89 -16.75 20.14
CA VAL A 404 21.56 -16.39 21.40
C VAL A 404 21.47 -14.88 21.64
N MET A 405 21.60 -14.07 20.59
CA MET A 405 21.50 -12.61 20.73
C MET A 405 20.09 -12.20 21.11
N ILE A 406 19.04 -12.81 20.52
CA ILE A 406 17.65 -12.53 20.87
C ILE A 406 17.32 -12.91 22.32
N ALA A 407 17.79 -14.08 22.78
CA ALA A 407 17.62 -14.49 24.17
C ALA A 407 18.37 -13.55 25.15
N LEU A 408 19.56 -13.05 24.78
CA LEU A 408 20.30 -12.10 25.60
C LEU A 408 19.67 -10.69 25.60
N GLU A 409 19.06 -10.26 24.51
CA GLU A 409 18.34 -8.99 24.42
C GLU A 409 17.06 -8.99 25.28
N SER A 410 16.44 -10.16 25.43
CA SER A 410 15.25 -10.36 26.25
C SER A 410 15.55 -10.77 27.70
N TRP A 411 16.82 -10.70 28.14
CA TRP A 411 17.27 -11.27 29.40
C TRP A 411 16.60 -10.65 30.64
N GLY A 412 15.95 -11.49 31.45
CA GLY A 412 15.21 -11.08 32.64
C GLY A 412 13.73 -11.46 32.59
N PRO A 413 12.91 -10.93 33.53
CA PRO A 413 11.48 -11.23 33.58
C PRO A 413 10.75 -10.77 32.31
N CYS A 414 9.88 -11.62 31.77
CA CYS A 414 8.96 -11.22 30.71
C CYS A 414 7.95 -10.17 31.24
N PRO A 415 7.64 -9.11 30.49
CA PRO A 415 6.69 -8.05 30.90
C PRO A 415 5.24 -8.50 31.10
#